data_AF-J3KZB0-F1
#
_entry.id   AF-J3KZB0-F1
#
_cell.length_a   1.000
_cell.length_b   1.000
_cell.length_c   1.000
_cell.angle_alpha   90.00
_cell.angle_beta   90.00
_cell.angle_gamma   90.00
#
_symmetry.space_group_name_H-M   'P 1'
#
loop_
_entity.id
_entity.type
_entity.pdbx_description
1 polymer ?
#
loop_
_entity_poly.entity_id
_entity_poly.type
_entity_poly.pdbx_seq_one_letter_code
_entity_poly.pdbx_strand_id
1 'polypeptide(L)'
;MMERMHYVEGTGLGKHGHGIIDPLPKANTMVHRAPDPDQLLDLRETRATETLQREGDEYAAARALERRRVRVRAANMRGCSPSAYDDGGEERASPKTQIIRALAALREEDRKGTLTMGALVYEFARLKREFPEAYRTGRLAYKAIRLAAPLLPPLVLPMGVDLEPVNMDSRISIRALGDIVGEDAPLSAKLAYHRLVDDVVRQTLKAWPWRGVRYPEQMLQFLKRWKEDLPPSTMRFILEKIVLPELVASAEDWSPVMWPWWNVPASKWMAPASKWMAPWIAYFGHGRLRSVYKTIAKTLGGTFCEWGVTNVDYHRAAPWKEVMDPESWDEFVLQEYVVPRLRETLRSLKVSARLTWGRSNTFPLVMKWASLVPAKHMVPLLEEEFFGKWRSAIYRLLMGDRPPPEQATAWYEMWRELFTPELLAEERVVVQLESGLDMINRAARGLPITKPEH
;
A
#
# COMPACT_ATOMS: atom_id res chain seq x y z
N MET A 1 -33.01 -27.11 -27.18
CA MET A 1 -32.49 -26.12 -28.15
C MET A 1 -31.34 -26.69 -29.01
N MET A 2 -31.32 -28.00 -29.25
CA MET A 2 -30.29 -28.71 -30.04
C MET A 2 -30.98 -29.78 -30.90
N GLU A 3 -32.07 -29.40 -31.59
CA GLU A 3 -32.89 -30.33 -32.40
C GLU A 3 -33.44 -29.64 -33.66
N ARG A 4 -32.86 -28.50 -34.05
CA ARG A 4 -33.28 -27.71 -35.23
C ARG A 4 -32.16 -27.42 -36.24
N MET A 5 -31.02 -28.09 -36.14
CA MET A 5 -29.99 -28.04 -37.17
C MET A 5 -29.77 -29.45 -37.66
N HIS A 6 -30.20 -29.72 -38.90
CA HIS A 6 -30.00 -30.97 -39.64
C HIS A 6 -28.51 -31.24 -39.89
N TYR A 7 -27.76 -31.48 -38.81
CA TYR A 7 -26.36 -31.84 -38.87
C TYR A 7 -26.26 -33.34 -39.18
N VAL A 8 -25.78 -33.65 -40.37
CA VAL A 8 -25.35 -35.01 -40.73
C VAL A 8 -23.85 -35.07 -40.48
N GLU A 9 -23.46 -35.90 -39.51
CA GLU A 9 -22.08 -36.13 -39.14
C GLU A 9 -21.35 -36.80 -40.33
N GLY A 10 -20.37 -36.11 -40.95
CA GLY A 10 -19.51 -36.70 -41.99
C GLY A 10 -19.40 -35.97 -43.34
N THR A 11 -19.98 -34.78 -43.53
CA THR A 11 -19.94 -34.05 -44.83
C THR A 11 -18.92 -32.92 -44.93
N GLY A 12 -17.81 -32.99 -44.16
CA GLY A 12 -16.66 -32.09 -44.29
C GLY A 12 -15.54 -32.70 -45.13
N LEU A 13 -15.15 -32.01 -46.21
CA LEU A 13 -14.17 -32.45 -47.21
C LEU A 13 -12.79 -32.81 -46.63
N GLY A 14 -12.43 -34.08 -46.82
CA GLY A 14 -11.11 -34.67 -46.58
C GLY A 14 -11.26 -36.03 -45.91
N LYS A 15 -10.61 -37.08 -46.41
CA LYS A 15 -10.61 -38.39 -45.73
C LYS A 15 -10.07 -38.31 -44.28
N HIS A 16 -9.42 -37.19 -43.90
CA HIS A 16 -9.11 -36.76 -42.54
C HIS A 16 -9.25 -35.22 -42.30
N GLY A 17 -10.23 -34.55 -42.90
CA GLY A 17 -10.63 -33.18 -42.48
C GLY A 17 -9.57 -32.07 -42.48
N HIS A 18 -8.60 -32.09 -43.39
CA HIS A 18 -7.66 -30.96 -43.57
C HIS A 18 -8.11 -30.10 -44.76
N GLY A 19 -8.78 -28.99 -44.45
CA GLY A 19 -8.99 -27.88 -45.39
C GLY A 19 -7.70 -27.07 -45.55
N ILE A 20 -7.35 -26.76 -46.80
CA ILE A 20 -6.16 -26.04 -47.25
C ILE A 20 -6.34 -24.53 -47.02
N ILE A 21 -5.41 -23.88 -46.32
CA ILE A 21 -4.75 -22.61 -46.75
C ILE A 21 -3.31 -22.65 -46.18
N ASP A 22 -2.33 -22.46 -47.05
CA ASP A 22 -0.89 -22.38 -46.71
C ASP A 22 -0.61 -21.51 -45.47
N PRO A 23 0.31 -21.92 -44.58
CA PRO A 23 0.82 -21.02 -43.56
C PRO A 23 1.58 -19.89 -44.26
N LEU A 24 1.10 -18.66 -44.10
CA LEU A 24 1.86 -17.45 -44.42
C LEU A 24 3.30 -17.62 -43.90
N PRO A 25 4.34 -17.31 -44.70
CA PRO A 25 5.71 -17.44 -44.25
C PRO A 25 5.84 -16.65 -42.96
N LYS A 26 6.35 -17.31 -41.90
CA LYS A 26 6.58 -16.70 -40.59
C LYS A 26 7.36 -15.41 -40.80
N ALA A 27 6.67 -14.28 -40.82
CA ALA A 27 7.30 -13.01 -40.58
C ALA A 27 7.98 -13.18 -39.23
N ASN A 28 9.29 -12.94 -39.18
CA ASN A 28 10.02 -12.77 -37.93
C ASN A 28 9.39 -11.59 -37.19
N THR A 29 8.26 -11.81 -36.53
CA THR A 29 7.87 -11.00 -35.38
C THR A 29 8.86 -11.38 -34.30
N MET A 30 9.98 -10.66 -34.29
CA MET A 30 10.69 -10.40 -33.05
C MET A 30 9.63 -9.90 -32.08
N VAL A 31 9.15 -10.79 -31.21
CA VAL A 31 8.37 -10.40 -30.04
C VAL A 31 9.37 -9.63 -29.21
N HIS A 32 9.46 -8.31 -29.44
CA HIS A 32 10.10 -7.42 -28.51
C HIS A 32 9.33 -7.61 -27.20
N ARG A 33 9.95 -8.37 -26.28
CA ARG A 33 9.50 -8.47 -24.90
C ARG A 33 9.23 -7.05 -24.45
N ALA A 34 8.00 -6.76 -24.03
CA ALA A 34 7.68 -5.44 -23.51
C ALA A 34 8.76 -5.09 -22.47
N PRO A 35 9.42 -3.92 -22.58
CA PRO A 35 10.48 -3.54 -21.67
C PRO A 35 9.93 -3.57 -20.24
N ASP A 36 10.77 -4.03 -19.32
CA ASP A 36 10.46 -4.06 -17.89
C ASP A 36 9.98 -2.67 -17.44
N PRO A 37 8.90 -2.53 -16.65
CA PRO A 37 8.46 -1.25 -16.11
C PRO A 37 9.59 -0.42 -15.50
N ASP A 38 10.54 -1.05 -14.82
CA ASP A 38 11.71 -0.36 -14.25
C ASP A 38 12.65 0.18 -15.34
N GLN A 39 12.84 -0.55 -16.45
CA GLN A 39 13.63 -0.07 -17.60
C GLN A 39 12.94 1.09 -18.33
N LEU A 40 11.61 1.07 -18.43
CA LEU A 40 10.84 2.17 -19.01
C LEU A 40 10.97 3.45 -18.17
N LEU A 41 10.97 3.32 -16.84
CA LEU A 41 11.21 4.43 -15.92
C LEU A 41 12.59 5.05 -16.11
N ASP A 42 13.63 4.22 -16.20
CA ASP A 42 15.01 4.69 -16.39
C ASP A 42 15.16 5.44 -17.72
N LEU A 43 14.51 4.95 -18.78
CA LEU A 43 14.45 5.65 -20.07
C LEU A 43 13.72 6.99 -19.97
N ARG A 44 12.61 7.06 -19.22
CA ARG A 44 11.86 8.31 -18.98
C ARG A 44 12.69 9.32 -18.19
N GLU A 45 13.40 8.87 -17.16
CA GLU A 45 14.30 9.70 -16.35
C GLU A 45 15.46 10.25 -17.19
N THR A 46 16.04 9.41 -18.06
CA THR A 46 17.08 9.81 -19.01
C THR A 46 16.56 10.89 -19.97
N ARG A 47 15.40 10.67 -20.60
CA ARG A 47 14.80 11.65 -21.52
C ARG A 47 14.48 12.99 -20.86
N ALA A 48 13.94 12.96 -19.64
CA ALA A 48 13.66 14.18 -18.88
C ALA A 48 14.95 14.97 -18.58
N THR A 49 16.02 14.26 -18.25
CA THR A 49 17.35 14.85 -18.01
C THR A 49 17.96 15.44 -19.28
N GLU A 50 17.91 14.71 -20.39
CA GLU A 50 18.37 15.17 -21.71
C GLU A 50 17.58 16.40 -22.17
N THR A 51 16.28 16.44 -21.91
CA THR A 51 15.43 17.59 -22.25
C THR A 51 15.86 18.83 -21.48
N LEU A 52 16.06 18.70 -20.16
CA LEU A 52 16.53 19.80 -19.31
C LEU A 52 17.91 20.31 -19.76
N GLN A 53 18.83 19.41 -20.11
CA GLN A 53 20.17 19.75 -20.59
C GLN A 53 20.11 20.47 -21.95
N ARG A 54 19.36 19.91 -22.91
CA ARG A 54 19.19 20.50 -24.24
C ARG A 54 18.64 21.92 -24.16
N GLU A 55 17.60 22.14 -23.34
CA GLU A 55 17.04 23.47 -23.10
C GLU A 55 18.10 24.46 -22.56
N GLY A 56 18.96 24.00 -21.64
CA GLY A 56 20.06 24.79 -21.10
C GLY A 56 21.13 25.12 -22.16
N ASP A 57 21.50 24.17 -23.01
CA ASP A 57 22.49 24.34 -24.07
C ASP A 57 21.99 25.28 -25.19
N GLU A 58 20.72 25.13 -25.60
CA GLU A 58 20.07 26.03 -26.55
C GLU A 58 20.06 27.46 -26.02
N TYR A 59 19.71 27.63 -24.74
CA TYR A 59 19.77 28.93 -24.08
C TYR A 59 21.20 29.48 -24.03
N ALA A 60 22.19 28.66 -23.65
CA ALA A 60 23.59 29.05 -23.61
C ALA A 60 24.10 29.53 -24.98
N ALA A 61 23.75 28.82 -26.04
CA ALA A 61 24.08 29.17 -27.42
C ALA A 61 23.40 30.48 -27.84
N ALA A 62 22.11 30.66 -27.54
CA ALA A 62 21.38 31.89 -27.82
C ALA A 62 22.02 33.11 -27.11
N ARG A 63 22.41 32.96 -25.84
CA ARG A 63 23.11 34.01 -25.08
C ARG A 63 24.49 34.32 -25.63
N ALA A 64 25.24 33.31 -26.07
CA ALA A 64 26.55 33.50 -26.71
C ALA A 64 26.42 34.25 -28.04
N LEU A 65 25.40 33.93 -28.83
CA LEU A 65 25.10 34.63 -30.08
C LEU A 65 24.71 36.09 -29.83
N GLU A 66 23.89 36.35 -28.81
CA GLU A 66 23.49 37.72 -28.45
C GLU A 66 24.69 38.55 -27.97
N ARG A 67 25.55 37.99 -27.11
CA ARG A 67 26.81 38.63 -26.71
C ARG A 67 27.69 38.96 -27.92
N ARG A 68 27.84 38.02 -28.86
CA ARG A 68 28.57 38.26 -30.12
C ARG A 68 27.95 39.38 -30.94
N ARG A 69 26.62 39.44 -31.07
CA ARG A 69 25.91 40.52 -31.79
C ARG A 69 26.11 41.87 -31.13
N VAL A 70 26.01 41.95 -29.81
CA VAL A 70 26.27 43.18 -29.05
C VAL A 70 27.71 43.64 -29.23
N ARG A 71 28.69 42.71 -29.16
CA ARG A 71 30.11 42.99 -29.39
C ARG A 71 30.38 43.50 -30.80
N VAL A 72 29.81 42.86 -31.83
CA VAL A 72 29.94 43.32 -33.23
C VAL A 72 29.33 44.71 -33.42
N ARG A 73 28.14 44.96 -32.86
CA ARG A 73 27.52 46.30 -32.91
C ARG A 73 28.38 47.36 -32.22
N ALA A 74 28.94 47.05 -31.05
CA ALA A 74 29.81 47.96 -30.31
C ALA A 74 31.12 48.24 -31.06
N ALA A 75 31.73 47.22 -31.67
CA ALA A 75 32.93 47.36 -32.49
C ALA A 75 32.66 48.25 -33.73
N ASN A 76 31.55 48.02 -34.43
CA ASN A 76 31.13 48.83 -35.57
C ASN A 76 30.89 50.30 -35.19
N MET A 77 30.26 50.57 -34.04
CA MET A 77 30.06 51.94 -33.55
C MET A 77 31.36 52.67 -33.21
N ARG A 78 32.44 51.94 -32.88
CA ARG A 78 33.77 52.52 -32.61
C ARG A 78 34.71 52.50 -33.83
N GLY A 79 34.25 52.03 -34.99
CA GLY A 79 35.08 51.93 -36.19
C GLY A 79 36.20 50.89 -36.10
N CYS A 80 36.11 49.91 -35.19
CA CYS A 80 37.12 48.87 -35.00
C CYS A 80 36.66 47.52 -35.56
N SER A 81 37.62 46.67 -35.95
CA SER A 81 37.33 45.28 -36.30
C SER A 81 36.80 44.51 -35.08
N PRO A 82 35.76 43.66 -35.23
CA PRO A 82 35.25 42.81 -34.15
C PRO A 82 36.31 41.90 -33.50
N SER A 83 37.36 41.54 -34.25
CA SER A 83 38.50 40.74 -33.79
C SER A 83 39.53 41.56 -32.99
N ALA A 84 39.58 42.87 -33.18
CA ALA A 84 40.50 43.78 -32.47
C ALA A 84 39.82 44.47 -31.28
N TYR A 85 38.49 44.36 -31.18
CA TYR A 85 37.73 44.88 -30.05
C TYR A 85 37.93 43.97 -28.84
N ASP A 86 38.80 44.39 -27.93
CA ASP A 86 38.96 43.78 -26.62
C ASP A 86 37.67 43.98 -25.81
N ASP A 87 37.03 42.88 -25.42
CA ASP A 87 35.79 42.86 -24.65
C ASP A 87 36.06 43.10 -23.15
N GLY A 88 37.06 43.93 -22.85
CA GLY A 88 37.40 44.32 -21.50
C GLY A 88 36.28 45.06 -20.77
N GLY A 89 35.14 45.34 -21.41
CA GLY A 89 33.96 45.93 -20.77
C GLY A 89 33.02 44.91 -20.12
N GLU A 90 32.96 43.67 -20.62
CA GLU A 90 32.11 42.62 -20.05
C GLU A 90 32.85 41.85 -18.95
N GLU A 91 34.14 41.56 -19.13
CA GLU A 91 35.02 40.98 -18.09
C GLU A 91 35.31 41.95 -16.93
N ARG A 92 35.33 43.27 -17.17
CA ARG A 92 35.46 44.29 -16.09
C ARG A 92 34.13 44.75 -15.50
N ALA A 93 32.99 44.24 -15.99
CA ALA A 93 31.71 44.59 -15.40
C ALA A 93 31.62 43.99 -13.99
N SER A 94 31.33 44.83 -13.00
CA SER A 94 31.14 44.38 -11.61
C SER A 94 30.21 43.16 -11.56
N PRO A 95 30.48 42.15 -10.70
CA PRO A 95 29.62 40.98 -10.49
C PRO A 95 28.13 41.34 -10.38
N LYS A 96 27.82 42.47 -9.72
CA LYS A 96 26.47 43.00 -9.57
C LYS A 96 25.81 43.33 -10.92
N THR A 97 26.54 43.95 -11.85
CA THR A 97 26.05 44.31 -13.18
C THR A 97 25.78 43.06 -14.02
N GLN A 98 26.64 42.06 -13.94
CA GLN A 98 26.46 40.79 -14.66
C GLN A 98 25.22 40.03 -14.15
N ILE A 99 25.03 39.96 -12.84
CA ILE A 99 23.83 39.39 -12.20
C ILE A 99 22.57 40.14 -12.64
N ILE A 100 22.58 41.48 -12.65
CA ILE A 100 21.43 42.28 -13.07
C ILE A 100 21.05 42.01 -14.52
N ARG A 101 22.04 41.94 -15.42
CA ARG A 101 21.82 41.63 -16.84
C ARG A 101 21.26 40.23 -17.05
N ALA A 102 21.81 39.23 -16.35
CA ALA A 102 21.31 37.85 -16.41
C ALA A 102 19.85 37.75 -15.94
N LEU A 103 19.53 38.37 -14.79
CA LEU A 103 18.16 38.39 -14.27
C LEU A 103 17.20 39.18 -15.16
N ALA A 104 17.66 40.25 -15.83
CA ALA A 104 16.84 41.00 -16.77
C ALA A 104 16.50 40.16 -18.01
N ALA A 105 17.46 39.38 -18.53
CA ALA A 105 17.22 38.47 -19.64
C ALA A 105 16.19 37.38 -19.28
N LEU A 106 16.34 36.72 -18.12
CA LEU A 106 15.38 35.71 -17.66
C LEU A 106 13.97 36.28 -17.49
N ARG A 107 13.84 37.51 -16.95
CA ARG A 107 12.54 38.19 -16.82
C ARG A 107 11.92 38.61 -18.15
N GLU A 108 12.75 38.84 -19.16
CA GLU A 108 12.27 39.15 -20.50
C GLU A 108 11.67 37.91 -21.16
N GLU A 109 12.33 36.77 -21.00
CA GLU A 109 11.85 35.48 -21.50
C GLU A 109 10.62 34.98 -20.75
N ASP A 110 10.58 35.17 -19.43
CA ASP A 110 9.40 34.91 -18.60
C ASP A 110 8.20 35.72 -19.11
N ARG A 111 8.39 37.01 -19.40
CA ARG A 111 7.32 37.88 -19.93
C ARG A 111 6.87 37.46 -21.34
N LYS A 112 7.76 36.88 -22.14
CA LYS A 112 7.45 36.36 -23.47
C LYS A 112 6.87 34.96 -23.46
N GLY A 113 6.85 34.28 -22.31
CA GLY A 113 6.46 32.87 -22.18
C GLY A 113 7.44 31.90 -22.84
N THR A 114 8.70 32.31 -23.07
CA THR A 114 9.73 31.49 -23.71
C THR A 114 10.75 30.93 -22.72
N LEU A 115 10.63 31.27 -21.43
CA LEU A 115 11.53 30.79 -20.39
C LEU A 115 11.28 29.29 -20.14
N THR A 116 12.33 28.49 -20.30
CA THR A 116 12.30 27.05 -20.01
C THR A 116 12.96 26.74 -18.66
N MET A 117 12.71 25.54 -18.12
CA MET A 117 13.36 25.13 -16.88
C MET A 117 14.88 24.97 -17.09
N GLY A 118 15.31 24.42 -18.23
CA GLY A 118 16.73 24.27 -18.54
C GLY A 118 17.47 25.61 -18.64
N ALA A 119 16.85 26.64 -19.24
CA ALA A 119 17.39 27.99 -19.31
C ALA A 119 17.59 28.60 -17.90
N LEU A 120 16.59 28.46 -17.03
CA LEU A 120 16.66 28.91 -15.64
C LEU A 120 17.77 28.18 -14.89
N VAL A 121 17.82 26.85 -14.99
CA VAL A 121 18.82 26.02 -14.31
C VAL A 121 20.24 26.40 -14.76
N TYR A 122 20.46 26.53 -16.06
CA TYR A 122 21.75 26.93 -16.62
C TYR A 122 22.22 28.29 -16.07
N GLU A 123 21.37 29.33 -16.13
CA GLU A 123 21.76 30.67 -15.67
C GLU A 123 22.04 30.71 -14.17
N PHE A 124 21.16 30.12 -13.34
CA PHE A 124 21.38 30.16 -11.90
C PHE A 124 22.55 29.28 -11.45
N ALA A 125 22.80 28.14 -12.12
CA ALA A 125 24.01 27.34 -11.89
C ALA A 125 25.28 28.11 -12.27
N ARG A 126 25.27 28.81 -13.42
CA ARG A 126 26.38 29.68 -13.83
C ARG A 126 26.64 30.79 -12.82
N LEU A 127 25.60 31.52 -12.40
CA LEU A 127 25.72 32.61 -11.42
C LEU A 127 26.23 32.13 -10.07
N LYS A 128 25.83 30.93 -9.62
CA LYS A 128 26.29 30.31 -8.38
C LYS A 128 27.78 29.95 -8.45
N ARG A 129 28.23 29.42 -9.60
CA ARG A 129 29.63 29.06 -9.85
C ARG A 129 30.55 30.28 -9.98
N GLU A 130 30.12 31.29 -10.73
CA GLU A 130 30.95 32.48 -11.02
C GLU A 130 30.94 33.50 -9.86
N PHE A 131 29.83 33.61 -9.13
CA PHE A 131 29.66 34.66 -8.12
C PHE A 131 29.03 34.14 -6.80
N PRO A 132 29.65 33.21 -6.07
CA PRO A 132 29.05 32.55 -4.90
C PRO A 132 28.66 33.52 -3.77
N GLU A 133 29.51 34.49 -3.44
CA GLU A 133 29.22 35.49 -2.40
C GLU A 133 28.07 36.42 -2.78
N ALA A 134 28.06 36.88 -4.03
CA ALA A 134 26.98 37.72 -4.57
C ALA A 134 25.67 36.94 -4.70
N TYR A 135 25.75 35.62 -4.95
CA TYR A 135 24.61 34.73 -5.00
C TYR A 135 23.91 34.62 -3.64
N ARG A 136 24.70 34.45 -2.56
CA ARG A 136 24.21 34.41 -1.18
C ARG A 136 23.64 35.76 -0.74
N THR A 137 24.42 36.84 -0.85
CA THR A 137 24.00 38.18 -0.40
C THR A 137 22.82 38.73 -1.20
N GLY A 138 22.78 38.47 -2.52
CA GLY A 138 21.71 38.89 -3.43
C GLY A 138 20.42 38.06 -3.34
N ARG A 139 20.37 37.05 -2.44
CA ARG A 139 19.25 36.11 -2.29
C ARG A 139 18.82 35.49 -3.63
N LEU A 140 19.77 35.13 -4.48
CA LEU A 140 19.48 34.66 -5.84
C LEU A 140 18.69 33.34 -5.85
N ALA A 141 18.90 32.48 -4.85
CA ALA A 141 18.06 31.29 -4.66
C ALA A 141 16.55 31.62 -4.58
N TYR A 142 16.17 32.70 -3.89
CA TYR A 142 14.76 33.11 -3.81
C TYR A 142 14.21 33.57 -5.16
N LYS A 143 15.06 34.19 -5.99
CA LYS A 143 14.68 34.60 -7.34
C LYS A 143 14.51 33.39 -8.26
N ALA A 144 15.37 32.39 -8.12
CA ALA A 144 15.26 31.12 -8.84
C ALA A 144 13.94 30.42 -8.50
N ILE A 145 13.63 30.27 -7.21
CA ILE A 145 12.37 29.66 -6.73
C ILE A 145 11.15 30.36 -7.34
N ARG A 146 11.14 31.71 -7.35
CA ARG A 146 10.01 32.48 -7.90
C ARG A 146 9.84 32.32 -9.41
N LEU A 147 10.94 32.29 -10.17
CA LEU A 147 10.90 32.12 -11.62
C LEU A 147 10.60 30.67 -12.01
N ALA A 148 10.98 29.70 -11.18
CA ALA A 148 10.71 28.29 -11.41
C ALA A 148 9.25 27.91 -11.11
N ALA A 149 8.58 28.62 -10.19
CA ALA A 149 7.22 28.32 -9.77
C ALA A 149 6.19 28.11 -10.92
N PRO A 150 6.08 29.01 -11.93
CA PRO A 150 5.16 28.80 -13.05
C PRO A 150 5.62 27.73 -14.06
N LEU A 151 6.88 27.29 -13.98
CA LEU A 151 7.48 26.33 -14.92
C LEU A 151 7.40 24.88 -14.42
N LEU A 152 7.05 24.66 -13.14
CA LEU A 152 6.97 23.32 -12.57
C LEU A 152 5.73 22.59 -13.09
N PRO A 153 5.89 21.44 -13.78
CA PRO A 153 4.76 20.66 -14.23
C PRO A 153 4.14 19.89 -13.04
N PRO A 154 2.88 19.43 -13.18
CA PRO A 154 2.23 18.56 -12.19
C PRO A 154 3.10 17.32 -11.88
N LEU A 155 3.11 16.88 -10.63
CA LEU A 155 3.93 15.72 -10.22
C LEU A 155 3.40 14.39 -10.77
N VAL A 156 2.16 14.40 -11.23
CA VAL A 156 1.44 13.24 -11.73
C VAL A 156 0.95 13.51 -13.16
N LEU A 157 1.16 12.55 -14.05
CA LEU A 157 0.65 12.63 -15.42
C LEU A 157 -0.87 12.44 -15.45
N PRO A 158 -1.60 13.13 -16.37
CA PRO A 158 -3.02 12.86 -16.61
C PRO A 158 -3.23 11.38 -16.95
N MET A 159 -4.31 10.78 -16.44
CA MET A 159 -4.59 9.35 -16.64
C MET A 159 -4.64 8.96 -18.12
N GLY A 160 -3.70 8.10 -18.55
CA GLY A 160 -3.67 7.50 -19.88
C GLY A 160 -2.74 6.28 -19.93
N VAL A 161 -3.35 5.10 -20.14
CA VAL A 161 -2.81 3.75 -20.44
C VAL A 161 -1.73 3.16 -19.50
N ASP A 162 -0.90 3.97 -18.85
CA ASP A 162 0.19 3.51 -18.00
C ASP A 162 -0.22 3.44 -16.53
N LEU A 163 0.25 2.39 -15.86
CA LEU A 163 0.07 2.17 -14.42
C LEU A 163 0.89 3.16 -13.56
N GLU A 164 1.76 3.96 -14.20
CA GLU A 164 2.72 4.80 -13.51
C GLU A 164 2.30 6.27 -13.49
N PRO A 165 1.94 6.81 -12.32
CA PRO A 165 1.47 8.18 -12.23
C PRO A 165 2.60 9.21 -12.30
N VAL A 166 3.88 8.85 -12.17
CA VAL A 166 4.97 9.83 -11.90
C VAL A 166 5.35 10.64 -13.13
N ASN A 167 5.33 11.97 -13.01
CA ASN A 167 5.89 12.88 -14.00
C ASN A 167 7.40 13.06 -13.78
N MET A 168 8.22 12.45 -14.65
CA MET A 168 9.68 12.56 -14.56
C MET A 168 10.21 13.96 -14.79
N ASP A 169 9.58 14.75 -15.65
CA ASP A 169 10.00 16.14 -15.90
C ASP A 169 9.85 17.00 -14.64
N SER A 170 8.77 16.78 -13.89
CA SER A 170 8.54 17.43 -12.59
C SER A 170 9.63 17.05 -11.58
N ARG A 171 9.97 15.75 -11.52
CA ARG A 171 10.96 15.22 -10.58
C ARG A 171 12.36 15.76 -10.86
N ILE A 172 12.78 15.73 -12.12
CA ILE A 172 14.07 16.29 -12.57
C ILE A 172 14.12 17.81 -12.32
N SER A 173 13.03 18.53 -12.58
CA SER A 173 12.95 19.98 -12.33
C SER A 173 13.05 20.33 -10.84
N ILE A 174 12.38 19.58 -9.96
CA ILE A 174 12.41 19.79 -8.50
C ILE A 174 13.81 19.52 -7.94
N ARG A 175 14.50 18.47 -8.41
CA ARG A 175 15.89 18.16 -8.05
C ARG A 175 16.83 19.28 -8.49
N ALA A 176 16.79 19.66 -9.76
CA ALA A 176 17.63 20.72 -10.30
C ALA A 176 17.42 22.05 -9.55
N LEU A 177 16.18 22.38 -9.20
CA LEU A 177 15.88 23.55 -8.37
C LEU A 177 16.44 23.40 -6.95
N GLY A 178 16.37 22.21 -6.36
CA GLY A 178 16.98 21.87 -5.07
C GLY A 178 18.49 22.13 -5.08
N ASP A 179 19.20 21.69 -6.13
CA ASP A 179 20.64 21.89 -6.30
C ASP A 179 21.01 23.37 -6.44
N ILE A 180 20.18 24.14 -7.14
CA ILE A 180 20.34 25.59 -7.29
C ILE A 180 20.21 26.29 -5.93
N VAL A 181 19.20 25.94 -5.14
CA VAL A 181 19.04 26.43 -3.76
C VAL A 181 20.28 26.03 -2.95
N GLY A 182 20.58 24.73 -2.92
CA GLY A 182 21.75 24.13 -2.26
C GLY A 182 21.66 24.12 -0.73
N GLU A 183 22.53 23.31 -0.12
CA GLU A 183 22.54 23.10 1.33
C GLU A 183 23.00 24.31 2.13
N ASP A 184 23.85 25.17 1.56
CA ASP A 184 24.33 26.38 2.25
C ASP A 184 23.33 27.54 2.17
N ALA A 185 22.15 27.33 1.60
CA ALA A 185 21.12 28.36 1.50
C ALA A 185 20.61 28.78 2.89
N PRO A 186 20.31 30.09 3.09
CA PRO A 186 19.63 30.55 4.28
C PRO A 186 18.32 29.77 4.52
N LEU A 187 17.97 29.56 5.79
CA LEU A 187 16.75 28.84 6.18
C LEU A 187 15.49 29.40 5.48
N SER A 188 15.40 30.71 5.28
CA SER A 188 14.29 31.35 4.57
C SER A 188 14.16 30.92 3.11
N ALA A 189 15.27 30.68 2.42
CA ALA A 189 15.26 30.17 1.04
C ALA A 189 14.87 28.69 0.99
N LYS A 190 15.41 27.87 1.92
CA LYS A 190 15.00 26.46 2.05
C LYS A 190 13.49 26.33 2.33
N LEU A 191 12.96 27.15 3.24
CA LEU A 191 11.52 27.20 3.53
C LEU A 191 10.69 27.67 2.34
N ALA A 192 11.17 28.63 1.55
CA ALA A 192 10.48 29.07 0.35
C ALA A 192 10.43 27.96 -0.73
N TYR A 193 11.52 27.20 -0.87
CA TYR A 193 11.55 26.02 -1.74
C TYR A 193 10.58 24.94 -1.26
N HIS A 194 10.59 24.59 0.03
CA HIS A 194 9.64 23.62 0.58
C HIS A 194 8.18 24.05 0.38
N ARG A 195 7.86 25.33 0.56
CA ARG A 195 6.51 25.85 0.30
C ARG A 195 6.09 25.71 -1.16
N LEU A 196 7.00 26.01 -2.09
CA LEU A 196 6.72 25.81 -3.51
C LEU A 196 6.44 24.33 -3.82
N VAL A 197 7.29 23.42 -3.32
CA VAL A 197 7.10 21.98 -3.50
C VAL A 197 5.78 21.51 -2.87
N ASP A 198 5.48 21.95 -1.65
CA ASP A 198 4.21 21.67 -0.96
C ASP A 198 3.00 22.14 -1.78
N ASP A 199 3.06 23.33 -2.38
CA ASP A 199 1.99 23.88 -3.18
C ASP A 199 1.77 23.06 -4.47
N VAL A 200 2.85 22.68 -5.17
CA VAL A 200 2.75 21.80 -6.35
C VAL A 200 2.18 20.43 -5.97
N VAL A 201 2.62 19.86 -4.84
CA VAL A 201 2.09 18.59 -4.30
C VAL A 201 0.59 18.71 -4.03
N ARG A 202 0.16 19.76 -3.31
CA ARG A 202 -1.26 19.96 -3.00
C ARG A 202 -2.10 20.13 -4.25
N GLN A 203 -1.64 20.91 -5.23
CA GLN A 203 -2.36 21.13 -6.48
C GLN A 203 -2.48 19.84 -7.28
N THR A 204 -1.37 19.09 -7.39
CA THR A 204 -1.35 17.82 -8.11
C THR A 204 -2.27 16.81 -7.47
N LEU A 205 -2.18 16.62 -6.14
CA LEU A 205 -2.99 15.63 -5.44
C LEU A 205 -4.49 16.00 -5.39
N LYS A 206 -4.84 17.29 -5.45
CA LYS A 206 -6.23 17.72 -5.64
C LYS A 206 -6.78 17.39 -7.03
N ALA A 207 -5.95 17.50 -8.05
CA ALA A 207 -6.33 17.23 -9.44
C ALA A 207 -6.27 15.74 -9.78
N TRP A 208 -5.54 14.93 -9.00
CA TRP A 208 -5.33 13.53 -9.27
C TRP A 208 -6.55 12.68 -8.86
N PRO A 209 -7.22 11.97 -9.79
CA PRO A 209 -8.33 11.06 -9.47
C PRO A 209 -7.81 9.74 -8.87
N TRP A 210 -7.08 9.83 -7.77
CA TRP A 210 -6.68 8.65 -7.01
C TRP A 210 -7.93 7.93 -6.50
N ARG A 211 -8.07 6.63 -6.82
CA ARG A 211 -9.24 5.80 -6.47
C ARG A 211 -9.31 5.41 -4.98
N GLY A 212 -8.72 6.23 -4.11
CA GLY A 212 -8.67 6.05 -2.66
C GLY A 212 -7.80 4.88 -2.21
N VAL A 213 -7.78 4.64 -0.90
CA VAL A 213 -6.92 3.63 -0.26
C VAL A 213 -7.23 2.20 -0.67
N ARG A 214 -8.39 1.93 -1.26
CA ARG A 214 -8.81 0.59 -1.73
C ARG A 214 -7.99 0.06 -2.91
N TYR A 215 -7.29 0.97 -3.61
CA TYR A 215 -6.30 0.67 -4.65
C TYR A 215 -5.01 1.42 -4.29
N PRO A 216 -4.28 0.95 -3.28
CA PRO A 216 -3.19 1.70 -2.69
C PRO A 216 -1.97 1.79 -3.63
N GLU A 217 -1.86 0.92 -4.64
CA GLU A 217 -0.68 0.74 -5.49
C GLU A 217 -0.20 2.05 -6.10
N GLN A 218 -1.12 2.87 -6.61
CA GLN A 218 -0.79 4.16 -7.25
C GLN A 218 -0.11 5.12 -6.27
N MET A 219 -0.69 5.28 -5.07
CA MET A 219 -0.15 6.17 -4.05
C MET A 219 1.13 5.60 -3.43
N LEU A 220 1.19 4.28 -3.21
CA LEU A 220 2.40 3.62 -2.70
C LEU A 220 3.58 3.78 -3.66
N GLN A 221 3.35 3.62 -4.97
CA GLN A 221 4.38 3.83 -5.98
C GLN A 221 4.82 5.30 -6.04
N PHE A 222 3.87 6.24 -5.94
CA PHE A 222 4.16 7.66 -5.81
C PHE A 222 5.06 7.94 -4.59
N LEU A 223 4.66 7.50 -3.39
CA LEU A 223 5.45 7.70 -2.16
C LEU A 223 6.85 7.09 -2.27
N LYS A 224 6.96 5.86 -2.81
CA LYS A 224 8.24 5.19 -3.02
C LYS A 224 9.16 6.00 -3.94
N ARG A 225 8.64 6.53 -5.05
CA ARG A 225 9.47 7.20 -6.07
C ARG A 225 9.89 8.60 -5.64
N TRP A 226 9.03 9.29 -4.90
CA TRP A 226 9.25 10.66 -4.42
C TRP A 226 9.92 10.74 -3.04
N LYS A 227 10.18 9.60 -2.39
CA LYS A 227 10.73 9.52 -1.02
C LYS A 227 12.01 10.32 -0.83
N GLU A 228 12.93 10.23 -1.78
CA GLU A 228 14.26 10.86 -1.70
C GLU A 228 14.25 12.32 -2.23
N ASP A 229 13.20 12.70 -2.96
CA ASP A 229 13.15 13.98 -3.70
C ASP A 229 12.26 15.03 -3.02
N LEU A 230 11.29 14.59 -2.22
CA LEU A 230 10.40 15.50 -1.49
C LEU A 230 10.96 15.82 -0.11
N PRO A 231 10.79 17.07 0.38
CA PRO A 231 11.08 17.39 1.76
C PRO A 231 10.35 16.47 2.74
N PRO A 232 10.98 16.07 3.87
CA PRO A 232 10.32 15.21 4.86
C PRO A 232 9.01 15.78 5.41
N SER A 233 8.88 17.11 5.47
CA SER A 233 7.64 17.80 5.86
C SER A 233 6.50 17.55 4.87
N THR A 234 6.82 17.55 3.57
CA THR A 234 5.87 17.31 2.48
C THR A 234 5.39 15.86 2.51
N MET A 235 6.30 14.91 2.69
CA MET A 235 5.96 13.49 2.84
C MET A 235 5.02 13.25 4.03
N ARG A 236 5.34 13.86 5.18
CA ARG A 236 4.47 13.81 6.36
C ARG A 236 3.11 14.43 6.10
N PHE A 237 3.06 15.55 5.39
CA PHE A 237 1.81 16.19 5.01
C PHE A 237 0.92 15.26 4.16
N ILE A 238 1.49 14.60 3.15
CA ILE A 238 0.75 13.66 2.29
C ILE A 238 0.17 12.52 3.15
N LEU A 239 0.99 11.90 3.99
CA LEU A 239 0.56 10.82 4.87
C LEU A 239 -0.53 11.28 5.85
N GLU A 240 -0.32 12.38 6.57
CA GLU A 240 -1.22 12.81 7.65
C GLU A 240 -2.49 13.51 7.20
N LYS A 241 -2.45 14.21 6.05
CA LYS A 241 -3.55 15.09 5.62
C LYS A 241 -4.29 14.60 4.39
N ILE A 242 -3.79 13.56 3.73
CA ILE A 242 -4.40 12.99 2.52
C ILE A 242 -4.68 11.51 2.75
N VAL A 243 -3.64 10.72 2.99
CA VAL A 243 -3.77 9.26 3.11
C VAL A 243 -4.52 8.85 4.38
N LEU A 244 -4.13 9.38 5.54
CA LEU A 244 -4.75 8.99 6.81
C LEU A 244 -6.25 9.36 6.89
N PRO A 245 -6.70 10.56 6.51
CA PRO A 245 -8.12 10.87 6.44
C PRO A 245 -8.89 9.94 5.49
N GLU A 246 -8.30 9.58 4.36
CA GLU A 246 -8.90 8.64 3.41
C GLU A 246 -8.99 7.22 3.98
N LEU A 247 -7.97 6.77 4.74
CA LEU A 247 -8.00 5.49 5.46
C LEU A 247 -9.14 5.46 6.48
N VAL A 248 -9.33 6.55 7.23
CA VAL A 248 -10.42 6.67 8.20
C VAL A 248 -11.77 6.64 7.49
N ALA A 249 -11.98 7.47 6.48
CA ALA A 249 -13.23 7.51 5.72
C ALA A 249 -13.55 6.17 5.04
N SER A 250 -12.53 5.51 4.47
CA SER A 250 -12.70 4.19 3.86
C SER A 250 -13.01 3.09 4.87
N ALA A 251 -12.47 3.17 6.09
CA ALA A 251 -12.81 2.26 7.17
C ALA A 251 -14.23 2.47 7.70
N GLU A 252 -14.71 3.72 7.74
CA GLU A 252 -16.08 4.06 8.13
C GLU A 252 -17.10 3.63 7.07
N ASP A 253 -16.78 3.77 5.78
CA ASP A 253 -17.65 3.32 4.69
C ASP A 253 -17.59 1.80 4.43
N TRP A 254 -16.52 1.13 4.86
CA TRP A 254 -16.34 -0.30 4.60
C TRP A 254 -17.43 -1.17 5.24
N SER A 255 -17.83 -2.24 4.55
CA SER A 255 -18.74 -3.25 5.11
C SER A 255 -18.26 -4.67 4.80
N PRO A 256 -18.23 -5.57 5.80
CA PRO A 256 -17.89 -6.99 5.62
C PRO A 256 -19.06 -7.85 5.10
N VAL A 257 -20.23 -7.25 4.86
CA VAL A 257 -21.45 -7.98 4.47
C VAL A 257 -21.39 -8.33 2.97
N MET A 258 -21.08 -9.59 2.66
CA MET A 258 -21.09 -10.13 1.29
C MET A 258 -22.49 -10.45 0.74
N TRP A 259 -23.54 -10.39 1.56
CA TRP A 259 -24.90 -10.77 1.13
C TRP A 259 -25.96 -9.85 1.74
N PRO A 260 -26.91 -9.32 0.96
CA PRO A 260 -27.05 -9.43 -0.50
C PRO A 260 -25.99 -8.71 -1.36
N TRP A 261 -25.16 -9.43 -2.11
CA TRP A 261 -24.18 -8.80 -3.02
C TRP A 261 -24.85 -8.00 -4.15
N TRP A 262 -26.12 -8.26 -4.46
CA TRP A 262 -26.88 -7.52 -5.49
C TRP A 262 -27.36 -6.15 -5.05
N ASN A 263 -27.38 -5.85 -3.74
CA ASN A 263 -27.77 -4.55 -3.19
C ASN A 263 -26.57 -3.75 -2.63
N VAL A 264 -25.36 -4.30 -2.73
CA VAL A 264 -24.14 -3.65 -2.26
C VAL A 264 -23.27 -3.32 -3.48
N PRO A 265 -22.93 -2.04 -3.72
CA PRO A 265 -22.07 -1.64 -4.83
C PRO A 265 -20.77 -2.45 -4.84
N ALA A 266 -20.31 -2.85 -6.04
CA ALA A 266 -19.09 -3.64 -6.21
C ALA A 266 -17.88 -3.04 -5.50
N SER A 267 -17.83 -1.70 -5.42
CA SER A 267 -16.83 -0.94 -4.66
C SER A 267 -16.72 -1.34 -3.18
N LYS A 268 -17.76 -1.88 -2.55
CA LYS A 268 -17.80 -2.22 -1.10
C LYS A 268 -17.30 -3.62 -0.76
N TRP A 269 -17.38 -4.58 -1.70
CA TRP A 269 -16.99 -5.98 -1.46
C TRP A 269 -15.80 -6.46 -2.31
N MET A 270 -15.34 -5.70 -3.31
CA MET A 270 -14.30 -6.12 -4.25
C MET A 270 -12.89 -6.28 -3.65
N ALA A 271 -12.60 -5.74 -2.46
CA ALA A 271 -11.32 -5.95 -1.78
C ALA A 271 -11.51 -6.12 -0.26
N PRO A 272 -11.04 -7.23 0.33
CA PRO A 272 -10.99 -7.37 1.79
C PRO A 272 -10.21 -6.20 2.39
N ALA A 273 -10.76 -5.56 3.42
CA ALA A 273 -10.11 -4.38 4.00
C ALA A 273 -8.73 -4.65 4.59
N SER A 274 -8.47 -5.88 5.01
CA SER A 274 -7.14 -6.36 5.36
C SER A 274 -6.10 -6.14 4.25
N LYS A 275 -6.46 -6.35 2.98
CA LYS A 275 -5.53 -6.23 1.85
C LYS A 275 -5.14 -4.80 1.54
N TRP A 276 -6.10 -3.87 1.56
CA TRP A 276 -5.79 -2.48 1.27
C TRP A 276 -5.19 -1.74 2.48
N MET A 277 -5.40 -2.24 3.70
CA MET A 277 -4.80 -1.67 4.90
C MET A 277 -3.32 -2.07 5.02
N ALA A 278 -2.98 -3.36 4.89
CA ALA A 278 -1.66 -3.90 5.20
C ALA A 278 -0.45 -3.09 4.66
N PRO A 279 -0.46 -2.58 3.41
CA PRO A 279 0.67 -1.80 2.90
C PRO A 279 0.97 -0.51 3.68
N TRP A 280 -0.04 0.08 4.32
CA TRP A 280 0.09 1.33 5.06
C TRP A 280 0.75 1.17 6.43
N ILE A 281 0.84 -0.06 6.96
CA ILE A 281 1.53 -0.36 8.23
C ILE A 281 2.99 0.11 8.15
N ALA A 282 3.66 -0.10 7.02
CA ALA A 282 5.05 0.29 6.82
C ALA A 282 5.28 1.82 6.90
N TYR A 283 4.25 2.64 6.64
CA TYR A 283 4.35 4.11 6.62
C TYR A 283 3.91 4.75 7.94
N PHE A 284 2.85 4.24 8.57
CA PHE A 284 2.27 4.83 9.78
C PHE A 284 2.67 4.10 11.07
N GLY A 285 3.05 2.83 10.96
CA GLY A 285 3.12 1.91 12.10
C GLY A 285 1.74 1.63 12.70
N HIS A 286 1.69 0.65 13.60
CA HIS A 286 0.44 0.23 14.24
C HIS A 286 -0.18 1.32 15.12
N GLY A 287 0.65 2.07 15.87
CA GLY A 287 0.15 3.08 16.82
C GLY A 287 -0.71 4.18 16.18
N ARG A 288 -0.36 4.65 14.98
CA ARG A 288 -1.13 5.68 14.27
C ARG A 288 -2.37 5.14 13.57
N LEU A 289 -2.42 3.83 13.32
CA LEU A 289 -3.56 3.16 12.67
C LEU A 289 -4.57 2.60 13.66
N ARG A 290 -4.30 2.73 14.96
CA ARG A 290 -5.14 2.18 16.03
C ARG A 290 -6.60 2.66 15.97
N SER A 291 -6.84 3.93 15.64
CA SER A 291 -8.22 4.44 15.46
C SER A 291 -8.93 3.76 14.29
N VAL A 292 -8.22 3.55 13.18
CA VAL A 292 -8.73 2.83 12.00
C VAL A 292 -9.03 1.38 12.37
N TYR A 293 -8.13 0.70 13.08
CA TYR A 293 -8.36 -0.66 13.58
C TYR A 293 -9.60 -0.75 14.46
N LYS A 294 -9.83 0.22 15.36
CA LYS A 294 -11.02 0.27 16.21
C LYS A 294 -12.30 0.44 15.41
N THR A 295 -12.32 1.33 14.42
CA THR A 295 -13.48 1.49 13.52
C THR A 295 -13.80 0.20 12.78
N ILE A 296 -12.78 -0.44 12.19
CA ILE A 296 -12.93 -1.70 11.46
C ILE A 296 -13.38 -2.83 12.40
N ALA A 297 -12.76 -2.96 13.57
CA ALA A 297 -13.10 -3.93 14.59
C ALA A 297 -14.59 -3.82 15.00
N LYS A 298 -15.05 -2.59 15.22
CA LYS A 298 -16.46 -2.32 15.56
C LYS A 298 -17.41 -2.72 14.43
N THR A 299 -17.09 -2.34 13.20
CA THR A 299 -17.90 -2.70 12.03
C THR A 299 -17.91 -4.21 11.81
N LEU A 300 -16.74 -4.86 11.87
CA LEU A 300 -16.59 -6.30 11.71
C LEU A 300 -17.39 -7.06 12.77
N GLY A 301 -17.16 -6.72 14.04
CA GLY A 301 -17.81 -7.37 15.15
C GLY A 301 -19.32 -7.14 15.25
N GLY A 302 -19.80 -6.00 14.77
CA GLY A 302 -21.23 -5.73 14.61
C GLY A 302 -21.93 -6.59 13.55
N THR A 303 -21.17 -7.26 12.67
CA THR A 303 -21.74 -8.19 11.66
C THR A 303 -21.71 -9.65 12.06
N PHE A 304 -21.06 -9.98 13.18
CA PHE A 304 -21.00 -11.36 13.65
C PHE A 304 -22.33 -11.80 14.25
N CYS A 305 -22.67 -13.07 14.04
CA CYS A 305 -23.89 -13.67 14.58
C CYS A 305 -24.01 -13.43 16.09
N GLU A 306 -25.18 -13.01 16.56
CA GLU A 306 -25.43 -12.74 17.99
C GLU A 306 -25.39 -14.02 18.84
N TRP A 307 -25.78 -15.15 18.26
CA TRP A 307 -26.03 -16.41 18.97
C TRP A 307 -24.84 -17.36 19.02
N GLY A 308 -23.65 -16.91 18.60
CA GLY A 308 -22.42 -17.71 18.66
C GLY A 308 -21.52 -17.55 17.44
N VAL A 309 -20.52 -18.42 17.34
CA VAL A 309 -19.55 -18.37 16.25
C VAL A 309 -20.03 -19.07 14.99
N THR A 310 -19.68 -18.53 13.82
CA THR A 310 -20.02 -19.11 12.52
C THR A 310 -18.79 -19.25 11.63
N ASN A 311 -18.88 -20.09 10.59
CA ASN A 311 -17.80 -20.22 9.61
C ASN A 311 -17.65 -18.96 8.74
N VAL A 312 -18.76 -18.26 8.47
CA VAL A 312 -18.74 -17.01 7.70
C VAL A 312 -17.98 -15.92 8.48
N ASP A 313 -18.27 -15.79 9.76
CA ASP A 313 -17.61 -14.81 10.62
C ASP A 313 -16.12 -15.13 10.81
N TYR A 314 -15.76 -16.42 10.85
CA TYR A 314 -14.36 -16.85 10.87
C TYR A 314 -13.59 -16.33 9.66
N HIS A 315 -14.14 -16.53 8.45
CA HIS A 315 -13.50 -16.11 7.22
C HIS A 315 -13.39 -14.58 7.08
N ARG A 316 -14.25 -13.82 7.78
CA ARG A 316 -14.14 -12.36 7.88
C ARG A 316 -13.09 -11.94 8.90
N ALA A 317 -12.95 -12.66 10.01
CA ALA A 317 -12.02 -12.34 11.10
C ALA A 317 -10.58 -12.74 10.80
N ALA A 318 -10.36 -13.96 10.27
CA ALA A 318 -9.04 -14.56 10.14
C ALA A 318 -7.99 -13.66 9.42
N PRO A 319 -8.32 -12.96 8.31
CA PRO A 319 -7.35 -12.10 7.63
C PRO A 319 -6.83 -10.93 8.48
N TRP A 320 -7.53 -10.55 9.54
CA TRP A 320 -7.13 -9.44 10.41
C TRP A 320 -6.07 -9.82 11.44
N LYS A 321 -5.90 -11.12 11.75
CA LYS A 321 -4.88 -11.61 12.66
C LYS A 321 -3.46 -11.26 12.20
N GLU A 322 -3.24 -11.23 10.88
CA GLU A 322 -1.94 -10.91 10.28
C GLU A 322 -1.74 -9.40 10.06
N VAL A 323 -2.81 -8.60 10.12
CA VAL A 323 -2.78 -7.15 9.84
C VAL A 323 -2.71 -6.32 11.11
N MET A 324 -3.44 -6.73 12.16
CA MET A 324 -3.42 -6.03 13.44
C MET A 324 -2.18 -6.44 14.25
N ASP A 325 -1.65 -5.50 15.04
CA ASP A 325 -0.64 -5.82 16.05
C ASP A 325 -1.26 -6.65 17.18
N PRO A 326 -0.43 -7.37 17.97
CA PRO A 326 -0.92 -8.20 19.06
C PRO A 326 -1.82 -7.46 20.07
N GLU A 327 -1.55 -6.19 20.37
CA GLU A 327 -2.38 -5.43 21.33
C GLU A 327 -3.77 -5.12 20.76
N SER A 328 -3.84 -4.63 19.51
CA SER A 328 -5.12 -4.37 18.84
C SER A 328 -5.89 -5.65 18.51
N TRP A 329 -5.19 -6.75 18.21
CA TRP A 329 -5.81 -8.06 18.02
C TRP A 329 -6.39 -8.61 19.32
N ASP A 330 -5.63 -8.54 20.41
CA ASP A 330 -6.11 -8.92 21.75
C ASP A 330 -7.35 -8.09 22.11
N GLU A 331 -7.33 -6.78 21.89
CA GLU A 331 -8.49 -5.90 22.14
C GLU A 331 -9.72 -6.34 21.33
N PHE A 332 -9.55 -6.67 20.04
CA PHE A 332 -10.62 -7.19 19.18
C PHE A 332 -11.18 -8.53 19.66
N VAL A 333 -10.30 -9.45 20.04
CA VAL A 333 -10.68 -10.80 20.52
C VAL A 333 -11.37 -10.71 21.88
N LEU A 334 -10.83 -9.91 22.80
CA LEU A 334 -11.24 -9.80 24.20
C LEU A 334 -12.50 -8.99 24.40
N GLN A 335 -12.59 -7.78 23.84
CA GLN A 335 -13.54 -6.80 24.34
C GLN A 335 -14.98 -7.24 24.10
N GLU A 336 -15.41 -7.51 22.86
CA GLU A 336 -16.85 -7.71 22.58
C GLU A 336 -17.17 -8.69 21.43
N TYR A 337 -16.18 -9.16 20.67
CA TYR A 337 -16.47 -9.73 19.36
C TYR A 337 -16.29 -11.23 19.26
N VAL A 338 -15.23 -11.80 19.83
CA VAL A 338 -14.92 -13.23 19.66
C VAL A 338 -15.17 -14.04 20.93
N VAL A 339 -14.55 -13.67 22.06
CA VAL A 339 -14.65 -14.44 23.31
C VAL A 339 -16.09 -14.59 23.82
N PRO A 340 -16.94 -13.55 23.86
CA PRO A 340 -18.34 -13.71 24.30
C PRO A 340 -19.15 -14.68 23.43
N ARG A 341 -18.90 -14.71 22.12
CA ARG A 341 -19.58 -15.62 21.18
C ARG A 341 -19.08 -17.05 21.29
N LEU A 342 -17.78 -17.23 21.52
CA LEU A 342 -17.21 -18.55 21.84
C LEU A 342 -17.79 -19.08 23.14
N ARG A 343 -17.92 -18.24 24.16
CA ARG A 343 -18.57 -18.58 25.42
C ARG A 343 -20.00 -19.07 25.20
N GLU A 344 -20.81 -18.32 24.46
CA GLU A 344 -22.20 -18.72 24.17
C GLU A 344 -22.29 -20.03 23.36
N THR A 345 -21.36 -20.22 22.41
CA THR A 345 -21.28 -21.45 21.62
C THR A 345 -20.88 -22.66 22.49
N LEU A 346 -19.95 -22.48 23.42
CA LEU A 346 -19.55 -23.51 24.38
C LEU A 346 -20.62 -23.77 25.45
N ARG A 347 -21.39 -22.74 25.84
CA ARG A 347 -22.56 -22.88 26.72
C ARG A 347 -23.62 -23.79 26.13
N SER A 348 -23.99 -23.51 24.89
CA SER A 348 -25.00 -24.26 24.13
C SER A 348 -24.51 -25.63 23.63
N LEU A 349 -23.19 -25.86 23.59
CA LEU A 349 -22.60 -27.13 23.19
C LEU A 349 -23.06 -28.28 24.11
N LYS A 350 -23.61 -29.33 23.49
CA LYS A 350 -23.99 -30.57 24.16
C LYS A 350 -22.95 -31.65 23.88
N VAL A 351 -22.24 -32.08 24.91
CA VAL A 351 -21.34 -33.24 24.83
C VAL A 351 -22.13 -34.52 25.11
N SER A 352 -22.34 -35.34 24.08
CA SER A 352 -23.03 -36.63 24.17
C SER A 352 -22.06 -37.81 24.06
N ALA A 353 -22.40 -38.91 24.74
CA ALA A 353 -21.69 -40.19 24.66
C ALA A 353 -21.82 -40.83 23.28
N ARG A 354 -23.03 -40.78 22.70
CA ARG A 354 -23.33 -41.18 21.31
C ARG A 354 -23.05 -39.99 20.41
N LEU A 355 -21.85 -39.93 19.85
CA LEU A 355 -21.46 -38.81 18.98
C LEU A 355 -22.05 -38.94 17.59
N THR A 356 -22.58 -37.82 17.09
CA THR A 356 -22.77 -37.57 15.67
C THR A 356 -22.18 -36.21 15.35
N TRP A 357 -21.04 -36.20 14.64
CA TRP A 357 -20.47 -34.98 14.09
C TRP A 357 -21.43 -34.45 13.01
N GLY A 358 -21.96 -33.24 13.21
CA GLY A 358 -23.01 -32.67 12.36
C GLY A 358 -23.52 -31.32 12.88
N ARG A 359 -24.68 -30.84 12.39
CA ARG A 359 -25.27 -29.53 12.75
C ARG A 359 -25.42 -29.28 14.26
N SER A 360 -25.41 -30.32 15.09
CA SER A 360 -25.59 -30.23 16.55
C SER A 360 -24.29 -30.07 17.36
N ASN A 361 -23.11 -30.39 16.81
CA ASN A 361 -21.84 -30.29 17.54
C ASN A 361 -20.97 -29.18 16.94
N THR A 362 -20.88 -28.06 17.66
CA THR A 362 -20.14 -26.87 17.27
C THR A 362 -18.66 -26.90 17.68
N PHE A 363 -18.21 -27.93 18.40
CA PHE A 363 -16.85 -27.98 18.96
C PHE A 363 -15.73 -27.89 17.91
N PRO A 364 -15.78 -28.59 16.75
CA PRO A 364 -14.75 -28.43 15.72
C PRO A 364 -14.67 -26.99 15.18
N LEU A 365 -15.81 -26.28 15.11
CA LEU A 365 -15.85 -24.87 14.75
C LEU A 365 -15.23 -24.00 15.86
N VAL A 366 -15.51 -24.30 17.13
CA VAL A 366 -14.85 -23.64 18.27
C VAL A 366 -13.32 -23.82 18.21
N MET A 367 -12.83 -25.01 17.90
CA MET A 367 -11.39 -25.26 17.77
C MET A 367 -10.78 -24.55 16.55
N LYS A 368 -11.52 -24.46 15.44
CA LYS A 368 -11.13 -23.61 14.30
C LYS A 368 -10.96 -22.15 14.74
N TRP A 369 -11.88 -21.62 15.54
CA TRP A 369 -11.75 -20.27 16.12
C TRP A 369 -10.66 -20.15 17.18
N ALA A 370 -10.37 -21.20 17.95
CA ALA A 370 -9.28 -21.20 18.93
C ALA A 370 -7.92 -20.89 18.28
N SER A 371 -7.71 -21.27 17.02
CA SER A 371 -6.50 -20.89 16.27
C SER A 371 -6.32 -19.37 16.12
N LEU A 372 -7.38 -18.57 16.28
CA LEU A 372 -7.36 -17.10 16.22
C LEU A 372 -7.25 -16.44 17.60
N VAL A 373 -7.44 -17.20 18.68
CA VAL A 373 -7.52 -16.69 20.06
C VAL A 373 -6.26 -17.06 20.82
N PRO A 374 -5.57 -16.11 21.47
CA PRO A 374 -4.45 -16.42 22.34
C PRO A 374 -4.82 -17.44 23.44
N ALA A 375 -3.94 -18.40 23.72
CA ALA A 375 -4.17 -19.46 24.69
C ALA A 375 -4.57 -18.93 26.08
N LYS A 376 -3.97 -17.80 26.51
CA LYS A 376 -4.32 -17.09 27.76
C LYS A 376 -5.81 -16.73 27.90
N HIS A 377 -6.57 -16.66 26.80
CA HIS A 377 -8.01 -16.40 26.80
C HIS A 377 -8.84 -17.64 26.51
N MET A 378 -8.34 -18.55 25.66
CA MET A 378 -9.06 -19.76 25.30
C MET A 378 -9.04 -20.82 26.42
N VAL A 379 -7.93 -20.95 27.15
CA VAL A 379 -7.79 -21.95 28.23
C VAL A 379 -8.78 -21.71 29.37
N PRO A 380 -8.89 -20.49 29.96
CA PRO A 380 -9.91 -20.23 30.99
C PRO A 380 -11.34 -20.48 30.48
N LEU A 381 -11.60 -20.13 29.22
CA LEU A 381 -12.93 -20.32 28.63
C LEU A 381 -13.31 -21.81 28.53
N LEU A 382 -12.35 -22.68 28.20
CA LEU A 382 -12.57 -24.13 28.14
C LEU A 382 -12.76 -24.74 29.53
N GLU A 383 -12.00 -24.26 30.53
CA GLU A 383 -12.18 -24.65 31.93
C GLU A 383 -13.56 -24.31 32.45
N GLU A 384 -14.03 -23.09 32.19
CA GLU A 384 -15.35 -22.61 32.63
C GLU A 384 -16.51 -23.34 31.93
N GLU A 385 -16.45 -23.50 30.60
CA GLU A 385 -17.65 -23.82 29.81
C GLU A 385 -17.66 -25.24 29.20
N PHE A 386 -16.51 -25.89 29.07
CA PHE A 386 -16.36 -27.16 28.32
C PHE A 386 -15.96 -28.34 29.20
N PHE A 387 -14.84 -28.27 29.92
CA PHE A 387 -14.21 -29.46 30.51
C PHE A 387 -15.12 -30.16 31.54
N GLY A 388 -15.90 -29.42 32.33
CA GLY A 388 -16.90 -30.01 33.23
C GLY A 388 -17.98 -30.83 32.51
N LYS A 389 -18.49 -30.32 31.37
CA LYS A 389 -19.47 -31.02 30.52
C LYS A 389 -18.85 -32.26 29.88
N TRP A 390 -17.61 -32.14 29.43
CA TRP A 390 -16.87 -33.23 28.79
C TRP A 390 -16.58 -34.37 29.76
N ARG A 391 -16.06 -34.09 30.97
CA ARG A 391 -15.90 -35.11 32.03
C ARG A 391 -17.23 -35.74 32.42
N SER A 392 -18.29 -34.95 32.53
CA SER A 392 -19.64 -35.47 32.82
C SER A 392 -20.17 -36.39 31.71
N ALA A 393 -19.79 -36.16 30.45
CA ALA A 393 -20.11 -37.06 29.34
C ALA A 393 -19.31 -38.37 29.43
N ILE A 394 -18.02 -38.31 29.76
CA ILE A 394 -17.20 -39.50 30.03
C ILE A 394 -17.81 -40.34 31.16
N TYR A 395 -18.15 -39.71 32.29
CA TYR A 395 -18.78 -40.41 33.41
C TYR A 395 -20.08 -41.12 33.00
N ARG A 396 -20.94 -40.45 32.23
CA ARG A 396 -22.20 -41.04 31.73
C ARG A 396 -21.96 -42.17 30.72
N LEU A 397 -20.99 -42.03 29.83
CA LEU A 397 -20.58 -43.07 28.90
C LEU A 397 -20.15 -44.33 29.66
N LEU A 398 -19.27 -44.18 30.64
CA LEU A 398 -18.70 -45.30 31.41
C LEU A 398 -19.73 -45.96 32.34
N MET A 399 -20.56 -45.19 33.03
CA MET A 399 -21.53 -45.74 33.99
C MET A 399 -22.83 -46.24 33.35
N GLY A 400 -23.27 -45.57 32.28
CA GLY A 400 -24.52 -45.83 31.59
C GLY A 400 -24.37 -46.81 30.43
N ASP A 401 -23.65 -46.39 29.38
CA ASP A 401 -23.51 -47.18 28.15
C ASP A 401 -22.54 -48.37 28.32
N ARG A 402 -21.57 -48.26 29.26
CA ARG A 402 -20.58 -49.30 29.61
C ARG A 402 -19.88 -49.92 28.39
N PRO A 403 -19.29 -49.10 27.50
CA PRO A 403 -18.61 -49.61 26.31
C PRO A 403 -17.35 -50.42 26.69
N PRO A 404 -16.85 -51.27 25.78
CA PRO A 404 -15.52 -51.86 25.93
C PRO A 404 -14.43 -50.78 26.12
N PRO A 405 -13.34 -51.06 26.86
CA PRO A 405 -12.27 -50.08 27.12
C PRO A 405 -11.67 -49.45 25.85
N GLU A 406 -11.53 -50.23 24.79
CA GLU A 406 -11.03 -49.77 23.48
C GLU A 406 -11.93 -48.69 22.87
N GLN A 407 -13.25 -48.86 22.97
CA GLN A 407 -14.22 -47.91 22.45
C GLN A 407 -14.27 -46.63 23.28
N ALA A 408 -14.13 -46.73 24.61
CA ALA A 408 -13.99 -45.57 25.48
C ALA A 408 -12.71 -44.77 25.19
N THR A 409 -11.60 -45.46 24.94
CA THR A 409 -10.31 -44.85 24.59
C THR A 409 -10.38 -44.18 23.21
N ALA A 410 -10.99 -44.84 22.22
CA ALA A 410 -11.21 -44.25 20.90
C ALA A 410 -12.08 -42.98 20.95
N TRP A 411 -13.09 -42.97 21.83
CA TRP A 411 -13.91 -41.78 22.07
C TRP A 411 -13.05 -40.63 22.63
N TYR A 412 -12.17 -40.91 23.59
CA TYR A 412 -11.25 -39.91 24.15
C TYR A 412 -10.31 -39.34 23.10
N GLU A 413 -9.63 -40.20 22.33
CA GLU A 413 -8.67 -39.75 21.31
C GLU A 413 -9.34 -38.88 20.25
N MET A 414 -10.53 -39.26 19.78
CA MET A 414 -11.28 -38.45 18.82
C MET A 414 -11.61 -37.03 19.35
N TRP A 415 -11.86 -36.84 20.65
CA TRP A 415 -12.01 -35.48 21.21
C TRP A 415 -10.67 -34.77 21.33
N ARG A 416 -9.62 -35.46 21.76
CA ARG A 416 -8.27 -34.93 21.92
C ARG A 416 -7.70 -34.42 20.58
N GLU A 417 -7.94 -35.14 19.48
CA GLU A 417 -7.51 -34.80 18.13
C GLU A 417 -8.11 -33.48 17.59
N LEU A 418 -9.18 -32.96 18.21
CA LEU A 418 -9.80 -31.70 17.78
C LEU A 418 -9.11 -30.46 18.35
N PHE A 419 -8.37 -30.61 19.44
CA PHE A 419 -7.68 -29.48 20.05
C PHE A 419 -6.54 -28.98 19.15
N THR A 420 -6.31 -27.67 19.17
CA THR A 420 -5.19 -27.11 18.41
C THR A 420 -3.85 -27.47 19.09
N PRO A 421 -2.74 -27.55 18.34
CA PRO A 421 -1.43 -27.85 18.91
C PRO A 421 -1.03 -26.89 20.04
N GLU A 422 -1.39 -25.60 19.91
CA GLU A 422 -1.10 -24.57 20.92
C GLU A 422 -1.82 -24.86 22.23
N LEU A 423 -3.07 -25.35 22.19
CA LEU A 423 -3.81 -25.73 23.39
C LEU A 423 -3.28 -27.03 24.00
N LEU A 424 -2.85 -27.98 23.18
CA LEU A 424 -2.26 -29.24 23.66
C LEU A 424 -0.88 -29.03 24.32
N ALA A 425 -0.22 -27.90 24.08
CA ALA A 425 1.00 -27.51 24.76
C ALA A 425 0.77 -26.87 26.14
N GLU A 426 -0.46 -26.46 26.46
CA GLU A 426 -0.81 -25.84 27.73
C GLU A 426 -1.03 -26.88 28.82
N GLU A 427 -0.20 -26.85 29.88
CA GLU A 427 -0.27 -27.81 31.00
C GLU A 427 -1.68 -27.90 31.60
N ARG A 428 -2.36 -26.75 31.72
CA ARG A 428 -3.74 -26.68 32.22
C ARG A 428 -4.71 -27.50 31.37
N VAL A 429 -4.57 -27.50 30.05
CA VAL A 429 -5.41 -28.30 29.15
C VAL A 429 -5.05 -29.78 29.27
N VAL A 430 -3.76 -30.10 29.32
CA VAL A 430 -3.26 -31.47 29.46
C VAL A 430 -3.80 -32.13 30.74
N VAL A 431 -3.73 -31.45 31.88
CA VAL A 431 -4.26 -31.95 33.17
C VAL A 431 -5.75 -32.28 33.08
N GLN A 432 -6.54 -31.46 32.38
CA GLN A 432 -7.98 -31.71 32.20
C GLN A 432 -8.24 -32.94 31.32
N LEU A 433 -7.44 -33.14 30.28
CA LEU A 433 -7.52 -34.31 29.41
C LEU A 433 -7.06 -35.59 30.13
N GLU A 434 -5.97 -35.53 30.88
CA GLU A 434 -5.45 -36.65 31.68
C GLU A 434 -6.46 -37.10 32.74
N SER A 435 -7.18 -36.17 33.37
CA SER A 435 -8.26 -36.50 34.30
C SER A 435 -9.35 -37.34 33.64
N GLY A 436 -9.74 -37.03 32.40
CA GLY A 436 -10.71 -37.84 31.65
C GLY A 436 -10.17 -39.22 31.28
N LEU A 437 -8.89 -39.31 30.93
CA LEU A 437 -8.22 -40.57 30.62
C LEU A 437 -8.07 -41.47 31.86
N ASP A 438 -7.75 -40.89 33.03
CA ASP A 438 -7.72 -41.61 34.31
C ASP A 438 -9.07 -42.25 34.64
N MET A 439 -10.18 -41.53 34.43
CA MET A 439 -11.52 -42.08 34.62
C MET A 439 -11.75 -43.34 33.76
N ILE A 440 -11.35 -43.32 32.49
CA ILE A 440 -11.46 -44.45 31.56
C ILE A 440 -10.58 -45.62 32.05
N ASN A 441 -9.33 -45.35 32.42
CA ASN A 441 -8.39 -46.36 32.90
C ASN A 441 -8.86 -47.03 34.21
N ARG A 442 -9.44 -46.25 35.13
CA ARG A 442 -10.02 -46.78 36.36
C ARG A 442 -11.24 -47.64 36.09
N ALA A 443 -12.13 -47.21 35.18
CA ALA A 443 -13.28 -48.00 34.73
C ALA A 443 -12.86 -49.36 34.18
N ALA A 444 -11.87 -49.37 33.29
CA ALA A 444 -11.35 -50.58 32.66
C ALA A 444 -10.77 -51.59 33.67
N ARG A 445 -10.24 -51.09 34.80
CA ARG A 445 -9.71 -51.90 35.92
C ARG A 445 -10.78 -52.29 36.94
N GLY A 446 -12.04 -51.92 36.75
CA GLY A 446 -13.12 -52.15 37.71
C GLY A 446 -13.00 -51.31 39.00
N LEU A 447 -12.20 -50.24 38.98
CA LEU A 447 -12.05 -49.33 40.11
C LEU A 447 -13.20 -48.31 40.17
N PRO A 448 -13.59 -47.84 41.36
CA PRO A 448 -14.65 -46.83 41.49
C PRO A 448 -14.24 -45.52 40.81
N ILE A 449 -15.18 -44.86 40.14
CA ILE A 449 -14.99 -43.56 39.47
C ILE A 449 -15.84 -42.52 40.19
N THR A 450 -15.23 -41.39 40.54
CA THR A 450 -15.94 -40.28 41.19
C THR A 450 -16.72 -39.46 40.15
N LYS A 451 -17.92 -39.02 40.53
CA LYS A 451 -18.69 -38.09 39.70
C LYS A 451 -17.92 -36.76 39.62
N PRO A 452 -17.66 -36.20 38.42
CA PRO A 452 -17.01 -34.91 38.29
C PRO A 452 -17.83 -33.81 38.96
N GLU A 453 -17.17 -32.95 39.74
CA GLU A 453 -17.76 -31.69 40.21
C GLU A 453 -17.89 -30.72 39.03
N HIS A 454 -18.98 -29.95 39.01
CA HIS A 454 -19.39 -29.11 37.89
C HIS A 454 -18.50 -27.89 37.70
#